data_AF-A0A372RPE5-F1
#
_entry.id   AF-A0A372RPE5-F1
#
_cell.length_a   1.000
_cell.length_b   1.000
_cell.length_c   1.000
_cell.angle_alpha   90.00
_cell.angle_beta   90.00
_cell.angle_gamma   90.00
#
_symmetry.space_group_name_H-M   'P 1'
#
loop_
_entity.id
_entity.type
_entity.pdbx_description
1 polymer ?
#
loop_
_entity_poly.entity_id
_entity_poly.type
_entity_poly.pdbx_seq_one_letter_code
_entity_poly.pdbx_strand_id
1 'polypeptide(L)'
;MFFRTNRPVSKGEELIVSYRNASFSYKERSRYLKAVNIDCQCRMCKLERSESQEIKLKMAKLLKTYNESIEPKLKSRKVYPSLIKKLEDTIAELRNLRKEHPDLEFNTMELSETLAHTYRKSGNKEKALSILKETYDLYKAVRSKEIRHIILNIIYISLELKLVEEAKKWFDILLKNIVEPIMGKLKDDEPEWRKEALLLAEKILPVVTEIQINVRSEQ
;
A
#
# COMPACT_ATOMS: atom_id res chain seq x y z
N MET A 1 2.53 24.40 0.36
CA MET A 1 1.66 23.22 0.13
C MET A 1 1.67 22.93 -1.36
N PHE A 2 1.97 21.70 -1.79
CA PHE A 2 2.01 21.32 -3.21
C PHE A 2 0.81 20.43 -3.54
N PHE A 3 0.07 20.76 -4.60
CA PHE A 3 -1.01 19.93 -5.15
C PHE A 3 -0.50 19.18 -6.37
N ARG A 4 -0.87 17.91 -6.50
CA ARG A 4 -0.42 17.04 -7.59
C ARG A 4 -1.53 16.09 -7.98
N THR A 5 -1.55 15.77 -9.27
CA THR A 5 -2.47 14.77 -9.84
C THR A 5 -1.89 13.38 -9.63
N ASN A 6 -2.71 12.44 -9.16
CA ASN A 6 -2.35 11.01 -9.06
C ASN A 6 -2.76 10.19 -10.30
N ARG A 7 -3.37 10.86 -11.30
CA ARG A 7 -3.80 10.30 -12.57
C ARG A 7 -3.79 11.40 -13.64
N PRO A 8 -3.81 11.08 -14.94
CA PRO A 8 -4.09 12.06 -15.98
C PRO A 8 -5.40 12.81 -15.71
N VAL A 9 -5.41 14.11 -15.98
CA VAL A 9 -6.57 15.01 -15.83
C VAL A 9 -6.80 15.72 -17.15
N SER A 10 -8.03 15.66 -17.65
CA SER A 10 -8.41 16.29 -18.92
C SER A 10 -8.65 17.80 -18.74
N LYS A 11 -8.53 18.57 -19.82
CA LYS A 11 -8.85 20.00 -19.78
C LYS A 11 -10.32 20.20 -19.38
N GLY A 12 -10.55 21.03 -18.36
CA GLY A 12 -11.90 21.30 -17.82
C GLY A 12 -12.40 20.27 -16.81
N GLU A 13 -11.61 19.23 -16.51
CA GLU A 13 -11.95 18.26 -15.46
C GLU A 13 -11.72 18.85 -14.06
N GLU A 14 -12.66 18.58 -13.15
CA GLU A 14 -12.56 19.02 -11.75
C GLU A 14 -11.40 18.33 -11.02
N LEU A 15 -10.59 19.11 -10.33
CA LEU A 15 -9.53 18.61 -9.46
C LEU A 15 -10.11 18.22 -8.10
N ILE A 16 -10.04 16.93 -7.77
CA ILE A 16 -10.60 16.38 -6.53
C ILE A 16 -9.45 15.95 -5.61
N VAL A 17 -9.56 16.34 -4.33
CA VAL A 17 -8.67 15.88 -3.26
C VAL A 17 -9.48 15.23 -2.14
N SER A 18 -8.93 14.18 -1.53
CA SER A 18 -9.59 13.52 -0.40
C SER A 18 -9.21 14.21 0.92
N TYR A 19 -10.20 14.71 1.65
CA TYR A 19 -9.98 15.33 2.97
C TYR A 19 -9.83 14.28 4.09
N ARG A 20 -10.06 13.00 3.79
CA ARG A 20 -9.96 11.90 4.75
C ARG A 20 -9.33 10.66 4.11
N ASN A 21 -8.58 9.89 4.88
CA ASN A 21 -8.02 8.62 4.41
C ASN A 21 -9.15 7.64 4.01
N ALA A 22 -8.97 6.94 2.89
CA ALA A 22 -9.91 5.93 2.40
C ALA A 22 -9.94 4.65 3.25
N SER A 23 -9.00 4.47 4.20
CA SER A 23 -9.01 3.35 5.15
C SER A 23 -10.11 3.47 6.22
N PHE A 24 -10.66 4.67 6.43
CA PHE A 24 -11.76 4.86 7.38
C PHE A 24 -13.09 4.34 6.81
N SER A 25 -13.93 3.79 7.69
CA SER A 25 -15.27 3.33 7.32
C SER A 25 -16.13 4.47 6.77
N TYR A 26 -17.16 4.14 5.97
CA TYR A 26 -18.17 5.11 5.53
C TYR A 26 -18.66 6.00 6.67
N LYS A 27 -19.00 5.42 7.83
CA LYS A 27 -19.56 6.16 8.97
C LYS A 27 -18.57 7.20 9.51
N GLU A 28 -17.30 6.85 9.61
CA GLU A 28 -16.25 7.76 10.08
C GLU A 28 -15.97 8.85 9.05
N ARG A 29 -15.85 8.50 7.76
CA ARG A 29 -15.66 9.47 6.68
C ARG A 29 -16.84 10.43 6.57
N SER A 30 -18.06 9.91 6.59
CA SER A 30 -19.31 10.69 6.53
C SER A 30 -19.44 11.64 7.71
N ARG A 31 -19.16 11.18 8.95
CA ARG A 31 -19.17 12.05 10.14
C ARG A 31 -18.20 13.21 9.98
N TYR A 32 -16.96 12.94 9.58
CA TYR A 32 -15.94 13.96 9.40
C TYR A 32 -16.33 14.98 8.31
N LEU A 33 -16.79 14.52 7.15
CA LEU A 33 -17.15 15.39 6.04
C LEU A 33 -18.40 16.22 6.33
N LYS A 34 -19.39 15.66 7.02
CA LYS A 34 -20.57 16.42 7.47
C LYS A 34 -20.21 17.54 8.44
N ALA A 35 -19.22 17.35 9.31
CA ALA A 35 -18.75 18.39 10.22
C ALA A 35 -18.15 19.62 9.50
N VAL A 36 -17.75 19.46 8.23
CA VAL A 36 -17.29 20.54 7.35
C VAL A 36 -18.28 20.82 6.21
N ASN A 37 -19.57 20.52 6.43
CA ASN A 37 -20.68 20.77 5.51
C ASN A 37 -20.54 20.09 4.14
N ILE A 38 -19.86 18.95 4.06
CA ILE A 38 -19.73 18.13 2.85
C ILE A 38 -20.55 16.85 2.98
N ASP A 39 -21.55 16.67 2.12
CA ASP A 39 -22.21 15.38 1.91
C ASP A 39 -21.59 14.64 0.72
N CYS A 40 -20.70 13.69 1.02
CA CYS A 40 -19.89 13.04 -0.01
C CYS A 40 -20.70 12.06 -0.87
N GLN A 41 -20.70 12.31 -2.18
CA GLN A 41 -21.39 11.49 -3.19
C GLN A 41 -20.43 10.69 -4.08
N CYS A 42 -19.18 10.48 -3.64
CA CYS A 42 -18.20 9.73 -4.42
C CYS A 42 -18.62 8.25 -4.59
N ARG A 43 -18.06 7.59 -5.60
CA ARG A 43 -18.37 6.19 -5.93
C ARG A 43 -18.20 5.25 -4.74
N MET A 44 -17.16 5.44 -3.92
CA MET A 44 -16.97 4.68 -2.68
C MET A 44 -18.12 4.89 -1.69
N CYS A 45 -18.46 6.14 -1.37
CA CYS A 45 -19.55 6.43 -0.43
C CYS A 45 -20.91 5.92 -0.94
N LYS A 46 -21.14 5.95 -2.25
CA LYS A 46 -22.35 5.37 -2.86
C LYS A 46 -22.36 3.86 -2.69
N LEU A 47 -21.27 3.17 -3.04
CA LEU A 47 -21.12 1.72 -2.87
C LEU A 47 -21.36 1.31 -1.41
N GLU A 48 -20.63 1.89 -0.47
CA GLU A 48 -20.75 1.51 0.95
C GLU A 48 -22.13 1.81 1.53
N ARG A 49 -22.85 2.82 1.02
CA ARG A 49 -24.25 3.04 1.40
C ARG A 49 -25.16 1.95 0.84
N SER A 50 -25.01 1.61 -0.44
CA SER A 50 -25.86 0.62 -1.12
C SER A 50 -25.55 -0.83 -0.78
N GLU A 51 -24.39 -1.12 -0.17
CA GLU A 51 -24.04 -2.47 0.29
C GLU A 51 -25.12 -3.04 1.22
N SER A 52 -25.43 -4.33 1.03
CA SER A 52 -26.38 -5.04 1.89
C SER A 52 -25.90 -5.06 3.34
N GLN A 53 -26.85 -5.15 4.28
CA GLN A 53 -26.50 -5.24 5.69
C GLN A 53 -25.65 -6.48 5.99
N GLU A 54 -25.86 -7.57 5.25
CA GLU A 54 -25.06 -8.79 5.34
C GLU A 54 -23.58 -8.53 5.03
N ILE A 55 -23.26 -7.88 3.90
CA ILE A 55 -21.88 -7.54 3.52
C ILE A 55 -21.23 -6.66 4.59
N LYS A 56 -21.94 -5.63 5.05
CA LYS A 56 -21.46 -4.70 6.09
C LYS A 56 -21.14 -5.42 7.40
N LEU A 57 -22.05 -6.25 7.89
CA LEU A 57 -21.86 -7.02 9.13
C LEU A 57 -20.70 -8.00 8.99
N LYS A 58 -20.61 -8.68 7.85
CA LYS A 58 -19.57 -9.67 7.59
C LYS A 58 -18.18 -9.04 7.53
N MET A 59 -18.03 -7.93 6.81
CA MET A 59 -16.80 -7.14 6.76
C MET A 59 -16.40 -6.61 8.14
N ALA A 60 -17.35 -6.03 8.89
CA ALA A 60 -17.09 -5.56 10.26
C ALA A 60 -16.63 -6.69 11.19
N LYS A 61 -17.24 -7.87 11.08
CA LYS A 61 -16.84 -9.06 11.85
C LYS A 61 -15.43 -9.52 11.51
N LEU A 62 -15.07 -9.57 10.23
CA LEU A 62 -13.73 -9.95 9.78
C LEU A 62 -12.67 -8.98 10.29
N LEU A 63 -12.88 -7.68 10.13
CA LEU A 63 -11.95 -6.65 10.59
C LEU A 63 -11.82 -6.64 12.12
N LYS A 64 -12.93 -6.79 12.85
CA LYS A 64 -12.92 -6.95 14.31
C LYS A 64 -12.11 -8.17 14.74
N THR A 65 -12.32 -9.31 14.06
CA THR A 65 -11.61 -10.55 14.35
C THR A 65 -10.11 -10.40 14.09
N TYR A 66 -9.74 -9.72 13.00
CA TYR A 66 -8.35 -9.39 12.72
C TYR A 66 -7.72 -8.56 13.86
N ASN A 67 -8.30 -7.41 14.17
CA ASN A 67 -7.76 -6.46 15.15
C ASN A 67 -7.70 -7.03 16.58
N GLU A 68 -8.74 -7.76 17.01
CA GLU A 68 -8.84 -8.21 18.40
C GLU A 68 -8.20 -9.58 18.64
N SER A 69 -8.20 -10.46 17.64
CA SER A 69 -7.81 -11.87 17.83
C SER A 69 -6.60 -12.31 17.02
N ILE A 70 -6.32 -11.70 15.86
CA ILE A 70 -5.23 -12.12 14.97
C ILE A 70 -4.00 -11.25 15.18
N GLU A 71 -4.11 -9.96 14.92
CA GLU A 71 -3.00 -8.99 14.94
C GLU A 71 -2.18 -9.03 16.25
N PRO A 72 -2.79 -9.06 17.46
CA PRO A 72 -2.02 -9.08 18.70
C PRO A 72 -1.16 -10.34 18.83
N LYS A 73 -1.63 -11.47 18.29
CA LYS A 73 -0.92 -12.76 18.36
C LYS A 73 0.21 -12.86 17.33
N LEU A 74 0.12 -12.12 16.22
CA LEU A 74 1.19 -12.04 15.21
C LEU A 74 2.43 -11.30 15.72
N LYS A 75 2.26 -10.40 16.70
CA LYS A 75 3.37 -9.68 17.36
C LYS A 75 4.23 -10.59 18.25
N SER A 76 3.71 -11.76 18.66
CA SER A 76 4.45 -12.72 19.50
C SER A 76 5.68 -13.30 18.81
N ARG A 77 6.70 -13.72 19.58
CA ARG A 77 7.95 -14.30 19.02
C ARG A 77 7.70 -15.53 18.14
N LYS A 78 6.74 -16.39 18.51
CA LYS A 78 6.40 -17.61 17.78
C LYS A 78 5.03 -17.46 17.14
N VAL A 79 5.00 -17.38 15.81
CA VAL A 79 3.75 -17.33 15.07
C VAL A 79 3.34 -18.75 14.65
N TYR A 80 2.10 -19.13 14.99
CA TYR A 80 1.55 -20.43 14.63
C TYR A 80 1.07 -20.44 13.17
N PRO A 81 1.32 -21.49 12.37
CA PRO A 81 0.83 -21.59 11.00
C PRO A 81 -0.70 -21.44 10.87
N SER A 82 -1.44 -21.90 11.87
CA SER A 82 -2.91 -21.74 11.92
C SER A 82 -3.34 -20.27 11.99
N LEU A 83 -2.52 -19.40 12.58
CA LEU A 83 -2.80 -17.96 12.65
C LEU A 83 -2.53 -17.27 11.31
N ILE A 84 -1.47 -17.68 10.61
CA ILE A 84 -1.17 -17.25 9.23
C ILE A 84 -2.33 -17.63 8.33
N LYS A 85 -2.77 -18.90 8.40
CA LYS A 85 -3.88 -19.39 7.58
C LYS A 85 -5.18 -18.62 7.83
N LYS A 86 -5.49 -18.30 9.09
CA LYS A 86 -6.64 -17.45 9.45
C LYS A 86 -6.54 -16.04 8.83
N LEU A 87 -5.34 -15.47 8.79
CA LEU A 87 -5.13 -14.16 8.15
C LEU A 87 -5.31 -14.25 6.63
N GLU A 88 -4.75 -15.27 5.98
CA GLU A 88 -4.97 -15.53 4.54
C GLU A 88 -6.47 -15.65 4.22
N ASP A 89 -7.20 -16.46 4.99
CA ASP A 89 -8.63 -16.67 4.80
C ASP A 89 -9.43 -15.37 5.02
N THR A 90 -9.03 -14.57 6.02
CA THR A 90 -9.65 -13.25 6.27
C THR A 90 -9.45 -12.30 5.09
N ILE A 91 -8.23 -12.23 4.54
CA ILE A 91 -7.91 -11.39 3.37
C ILE A 91 -8.71 -11.86 2.15
N ALA A 92 -8.73 -13.16 1.88
CA ALA A 92 -9.45 -13.73 0.75
C ALA A 92 -10.96 -13.45 0.86
N GLU A 93 -11.53 -13.60 2.05
CA GLU A 93 -12.94 -13.34 2.28
C GLU A 93 -13.30 -11.86 2.12
N LEU A 94 -12.47 -10.94 2.65
CA LEU A 94 -12.64 -9.49 2.44
C LEU A 94 -12.62 -9.14 0.95
N ARG A 95 -11.64 -9.63 0.19
CA ARG A 95 -11.57 -9.40 -1.26
C ARG A 95 -12.80 -9.94 -1.99
N ASN A 96 -13.28 -11.11 -1.58
CA ASN A 96 -14.46 -11.70 -2.19
C ASN A 96 -15.75 -10.89 -1.95
N LEU A 97 -15.88 -10.21 -0.80
CA LEU A 97 -17.04 -9.36 -0.50
C LEU A 97 -17.19 -8.18 -1.46
N ARG A 98 -16.09 -7.68 -2.03
CA ARG A 98 -16.07 -6.58 -3.00
C ARG A 98 -15.47 -6.99 -4.34
N LYS A 99 -15.58 -8.26 -4.74
CA LYS A 99 -14.99 -8.76 -6.00
C LYS A 99 -15.48 -8.05 -7.26
N GLU A 100 -16.70 -7.50 -7.24
CA GLU A 100 -17.28 -6.72 -8.34
C GLU A 100 -16.76 -5.27 -8.39
N HIS A 101 -16.09 -4.83 -7.31
CA HIS A 101 -15.52 -3.49 -7.15
C HIS A 101 -14.11 -3.56 -6.54
N PRO A 102 -13.16 -4.30 -7.16
CA PRO A 102 -11.85 -4.58 -6.58
C PRO A 102 -11.00 -3.32 -6.37
N ASP A 103 -11.24 -2.28 -7.18
CA ASP A 103 -10.60 -0.97 -7.09
C ASP A 103 -11.07 -0.13 -5.89
N LEU A 104 -12.13 -0.58 -5.20
CA LEU A 104 -12.69 0.01 -3.99
C LEU A 104 -12.47 -0.87 -2.74
N GLU A 105 -11.69 -1.95 -2.86
CA GLU A 105 -11.32 -2.81 -1.74
C GLU A 105 -10.01 -2.34 -1.09
N PHE A 106 -10.09 -1.38 -0.18
CA PHE A 106 -8.91 -0.84 0.51
C PHE A 106 -8.60 -1.47 1.86
N ASN A 107 -9.45 -2.38 2.35
CA ASN A 107 -9.29 -2.92 3.70
C ASN A 107 -8.15 -3.94 3.77
N THR A 108 -7.73 -4.51 2.64
CA THR A 108 -6.77 -5.62 2.67
C THR A 108 -5.30 -5.20 2.58
N MET A 109 -4.98 -3.94 2.28
CA MET A 109 -3.59 -3.47 2.13
C MET A 109 -2.77 -3.73 3.41
N GLU A 110 -3.24 -3.24 4.57
CA GLU A 110 -2.57 -3.39 5.86
C GLU A 110 -2.50 -4.86 6.32
N LEU A 111 -3.56 -5.63 6.05
CA LEU A 111 -3.59 -7.06 6.36
C LEU A 111 -2.58 -7.82 5.49
N SER A 112 -2.44 -7.48 4.21
CA SER A 112 -1.46 -8.09 3.32
C SER A 112 -0.02 -7.73 3.70
N GLU A 113 0.25 -6.50 4.13
CA GLU A 113 1.54 -6.11 4.70
C GLU A 113 1.86 -6.92 5.97
N THR A 114 0.87 -7.07 6.86
CA THR A 114 1.00 -7.86 8.08
C THR A 114 1.24 -9.34 7.76
N LEU A 115 0.57 -9.89 6.76
CA LEU A 115 0.76 -11.26 6.29
C LEU A 115 2.18 -11.45 5.74
N ALA A 116 2.66 -10.54 4.90
CA ALA A 116 4.02 -10.59 4.37
C ALA A 116 5.07 -10.51 5.47
N HIS A 117 4.91 -9.58 6.43
CA HIS A 117 5.79 -9.47 7.58
C HIS A 117 5.84 -10.77 8.38
N THR A 118 4.67 -11.41 8.56
CA THR A 118 4.56 -12.67 9.27
C THR A 118 5.29 -13.81 8.56
N TYR A 119 5.14 -13.92 7.23
CA TYR A 119 5.88 -14.91 6.44
C TYR A 119 7.40 -14.68 6.47
N ARG A 120 7.84 -13.43 6.37
CA ARG A 120 9.27 -13.08 6.51
C ARG A 120 9.80 -13.52 7.88
N LYS A 121 9.07 -13.25 8.96
CA LYS A 121 9.42 -13.66 10.34
C LYS A 121 9.46 -15.18 10.51
N SER A 122 8.59 -15.92 9.82
CA SER A 122 8.61 -17.39 9.82
C SER A 122 9.66 -17.99 8.88
N GLY A 123 10.50 -17.16 8.25
CA GLY A 123 11.58 -17.59 7.36
C GLY A 123 11.19 -17.79 5.89
N ASN A 124 9.90 -17.66 5.54
CA ASN A 124 9.43 -17.81 4.15
C ASN A 124 9.45 -16.46 3.44
N LYS A 125 10.65 -15.99 3.13
CA LYS A 125 10.91 -14.69 2.51
C LYS A 125 10.36 -14.61 1.09
N GLU A 126 10.37 -15.71 0.34
CA GLU A 126 9.85 -15.79 -1.03
C GLU A 126 8.35 -15.53 -1.07
N LYS A 127 7.59 -16.15 -0.15
CA LYS A 127 6.14 -15.91 -0.03
C LYS A 127 5.87 -14.47 0.42
N ALA A 128 6.64 -13.95 1.37
CA ALA A 128 6.53 -12.56 1.80
C ALA A 128 6.75 -11.58 0.63
N LEU A 129 7.79 -11.80 -0.16
CA LEU A 129 8.10 -11.01 -1.36
C LEU A 129 6.95 -11.07 -2.37
N SER A 130 6.42 -12.27 -2.65
CA SER A 130 5.29 -12.45 -3.56
C SER A 130 4.05 -11.67 -3.12
N ILE A 131 3.70 -11.73 -1.84
CA ILE A 131 2.54 -11.00 -1.28
C ILE A 131 2.73 -9.49 -1.41
N LEU A 132 3.93 -8.97 -1.13
CA LEU A 132 4.18 -7.53 -1.24
C LEU A 132 4.10 -7.04 -2.69
N LYS A 133 4.60 -7.80 -3.67
CA LYS A 133 4.48 -7.46 -5.09
C LYS A 133 3.02 -7.43 -5.54
N GLU A 134 2.23 -8.44 -5.15
CA GLU A 134 0.79 -8.47 -5.41
C GLU A 134 0.08 -7.25 -4.78
N THR A 135 0.42 -6.94 -3.53
CA THR A 135 -0.14 -5.78 -2.81
C THR A 135 0.26 -4.47 -3.49
N TYR A 136 1.50 -4.37 -3.99
CA TYR A 136 1.95 -3.22 -4.77
C TYR A 136 1.10 -3.04 -6.02
N ASP A 137 0.89 -4.09 -6.80
CA ASP A 137 0.14 -4.02 -8.05
C ASP A 137 -1.32 -3.62 -7.85
N LEU A 138 -1.94 -4.07 -6.76
CA LEU A 138 -3.30 -3.69 -6.39
C LEU A 138 -3.44 -2.21 -6.01
N TYR A 139 -2.45 -1.63 -5.31
CA TYR A 139 -2.61 -0.33 -4.64
C TYR A 139 -1.75 0.81 -5.18
N LYS A 140 -0.78 0.55 -6.08
CA LYS A 140 0.16 1.56 -6.60
C LYS A 140 -0.49 2.80 -7.21
N ALA A 141 -1.67 2.65 -7.81
CA ALA A 141 -2.39 3.75 -8.45
C ALA A 141 -3.22 4.62 -7.47
N VAL A 142 -3.50 4.12 -6.27
CA VAL A 142 -4.51 4.72 -5.38
C VAL A 142 -3.92 5.26 -4.08
N ARG A 143 -2.78 4.73 -3.62
CA ARG A 143 -2.16 5.10 -2.33
C ARG A 143 -0.67 5.40 -2.45
N SER A 144 -0.33 6.50 -3.10
CA SER A 144 1.06 6.84 -3.47
C SER A 144 2.00 7.09 -2.28
N LYS A 145 1.49 7.41 -1.09
CA LYS A 145 2.33 7.58 0.11
C LYS A 145 2.58 6.24 0.81
N GLU A 146 1.52 5.47 1.02
CA GLU A 146 1.56 4.17 1.70
C GLU A 146 2.32 3.12 0.86
N ILE A 147 2.26 3.21 -0.47
CA ILE A 147 2.98 2.30 -1.37
C ILE A 147 4.50 2.33 -1.16
N ARG A 148 5.06 3.43 -0.63
CA ARG A 148 6.50 3.53 -0.34
C ARG A 148 6.94 2.51 0.69
N HIS A 149 6.12 2.26 1.71
CA HIS A 149 6.43 1.24 2.72
C HIS A 149 6.47 -0.16 2.12
N ILE A 150 5.57 -0.45 1.17
CA ILE A 150 5.58 -1.72 0.42
C ILE A 150 6.86 -1.84 -0.43
N ILE A 151 7.21 -0.79 -1.20
CA ILE A 151 8.42 -0.79 -2.03
C ILE A 151 9.67 -1.03 -1.17
N LEU A 152 9.79 -0.33 -0.03
CA LEU A 152 10.90 -0.51 0.90
C LEU A 152 11.02 -1.96 1.39
N ASN A 153 9.90 -2.55 1.83
CA ASN A 153 9.88 -3.93 2.28
C ASN A 153 10.27 -4.91 1.17
N ILE A 154 9.85 -4.66 -0.08
CA ILE A 154 10.27 -5.47 -1.22
C ILE A 154 11.79 -5.40 -1.39
N ILE A 155 12.38 -4.20 -1.38
CA ILE A 155 13.84 -4.03 -1.52
C ILE A 155 14.59 -4.80 -0.42
N TYR A 156 14.20 -4.63 0.84
CA TYR A 156 14.86 -5.32 1.95
C TYR A 156 14.76 -6.84 1.84
N ILE A 157 13.58 -7.38 1.49
CA ILE A 157 13.42 -8.83 1.33
C ILE A 157 14.20 -9.34 0.12
N SER A 158 14.25 -8.59 -0.97
CA SER A 158 15.08 -8.92 -2.14
C SER A 158 16.56 -9.02 -1.77
N LEU A 159 17.09 -8.07 -0.98
CA LEU A 159 18.47 -8.13 -0.48
C LEU A 159 18.67 -9.33 0.47
N GLU A 160 17.74 -9.59 1.38
CA GLU A 160 17.78 -10.77 2.26
C GLU A 160 17.75 -12.11 1.52
N LEU A 161 17.27 -12.12 0.28
CA LEU A 161 17.25 -13.25 -0.65
C LEU A 161 18.40 -13.22 -1.67
N LYS A 162 19.30 -12.24 -1.59
CA LYS A 162 20.40 -12.00 -2.57
C LYS A 162 19.92 -11.78 -4.00
N LEU A 163 18.69 -11.28 -4.17
CA LEU A 163 18.11 -10.91 -5.46
C LEU A 163 18.48 -9.47 -5.80
N VAL A 164 19.78 -9.22 -6.04
CA VAL A 164 20.34 -7.85 -6.20
C VAL A 164 19.68 -7.08 -7.35
N GLU A 165 19.48 -7.72 -8.51
CA GLU A 165 18.86 -7.07 -9.67
C GLU A 165 17.39 -6.71 -9.43
N GLU A 166 16.68 -7.54 -8.66
CA GLU A 166 15.31 -7.22 -8.22
C GLU A 166 15.34 -6.02 -7.26
N ALA A 167 16.26 -6.01 -6.28
CA ALA A 167 16.40 -4.90 -5.34
C ALA A 167 16.71 -3.58 -6.07
N LYS A 168 17.59 -3.59 -7.08
CA LYS A 168 17.88 -2.41 -7.93
C LYS A 168 16.65 -1.92 -8.67
N LYS A 169 15.88 -2.83 -9.28
CA LYS A 169 14.64 -2.48 -9.98
C LYS A 169 13.64 -1.80 -9.04
N TRP A 170 13.45 -2.32 -7.84
CA TRP A 170 12.54 -1.72 -6.86
C TRP A 170 13.08 -0.42 -6.26
N PHE A 171 14.40 -0.28 -6.16
CA PHE A 171 15.03 0.98 -5.77
C PHE A 171 14.77 2.07 -6.83
N ASP A 172 14.88 1.75 -8.13
CA ASP A 172 14.50 2.68 -9.20
C ASP A 172 13.01 3.07 -9.12
N ILE A 173 12.12 2.12 -8.80
CA ILE A 173 10.69 2.39 -8.56
C ILE A 173 10.50 3.32 -7.35
N LEU A 174 11.25 3.12 -6.26
CA LEU A 174 11.22 3.98 -5.08
C LEU A 174 11.64 5.41 -5.44
N LEU A 175 12.75 5.56 -6.16
CA LEU A 175 13.25 6.87 -6.59
C LEU A 175 12.19 7.58 -7.42
N LYS A 176 11.66 6.94 -8.47
CA LYS A 176 10.59 7.51 -9.30
C LYS A 176 9.37 7.92 -8.49
N ASN A 177 8.90 7.06 -7.57
CA ASN A 177 7.78 7.38 -6.69
C ASN A 177 8.03 8.62 -5.80
N ILE A 178 9.29 8.87 -5.42
CA ILE A 178 9.67 10.03 -4.61
C ILE A 178 9.80 11.29 -5.46
N VAL A 179 10.46 11.20 -6.62
CA VAL A 179 10.95 12.36 -7.36
C VAL A 179 10.10 12.75 -8.56
N GLU A 180 9.41 11.82 -9.24
CA GLU A 180 8.53 12.16 -10.37
C GLU A 180 7.45 13.16 -9.99
N PRO A 181 6.91 13.12 -8.76
CA PRO A 181 6.02 14.18 -8.31
C PRO A 181 6.65 15.60 -8.40
N ILE A 182 7.97 15.74 -8.30
CA ILE A 182 8.70 17.03 -8.35
C ILE A 182 9.29 17.30 -9.74
N MET A 183 9.92 16.30 -10.35
CA MET A 183 10.69 16.43 -11.59
C MET A 183 9.85 16.20 -12.84
N GLY A 184 8.60 15.73 -12.71
CA GLY A 184 7.82 15.22 -13.82
C GLY A 184 8.15 13.75 -14.11
N LYS A 185 7.46 13.16 -15.09
CA LYS A 185 7.68 11.75 -15.46
C LYS A 185 9.11 11.55 -15.94
N LEU A 186 9.77 10.54 -15.39
CA LEU A 186 11.12 10.19 -15.78
C LEU A 186 11.08 9.13 -16.89
N LYS A 187 12.06 9.21 -17.78
CA LYS A 187 12.23 8.30 -18.91
C LYS A 187 13.19 7.18 -18.54
N ASP A 188 12.82 5.94 -18.84
CA ASP A 188 13.60 4.75 -18.45
C ASP A 188 14.89 4.59 -19.28
N ASP A 189 14.91 5.22 -20.45
CA ASP A 189 15.96 5.22 -21.46
C ASP A 189 17.13 6.17 -21.19
N GLU A 190 17.00 7.10 -20.24
CA GLU A 190 18.01 8.13 -19.94
C GLU A 190 18.56 7.94 -18.50
N PRO A 191 19.72 7.31 -18.27
CA PRO A 191 20.25 7.08 -16.92
C PRO A 191 20.60 8.36 -16.14
N GLU A 192 20.66 9.51 -16.81
CA GLU A 192 21.04 10.81 -16.28
C GLU A 192 20.14 11.27 -15.13
N TRP A 193 18.85 10.89 -15.13
CA TRP A 193 17.92 11.28 -14.07
C TRP A 193 18.32 10.70 -12.71
N ARG A 194 19.01 9.55 -12.66
CA ARG A 194 19.28 8.82 -11.42
C ARG A 194 20.08 9.64 -10.42
N LYS A 195 21.05 10.43 -10.89
CA LYS A 195 21.92 11.22 -10.00
C LYS A 195 21.15 12.34 -9.31
N GLU A 196 20.37 13.10 -10.07
CA GLU A 196 19.56 14.20 -9.54
C GLU A 196 18.40 13.67 -8.69
N ALA A 197 17.74 12.61 -9.16
CA ALA A 197 16.68 11.93 -8.42
C ALA A 197 17.16 11.43 -7.06
N LEU A 198 18.34 10.81 -7.01
CA LEU A 198 18.92 10.34 -5.76
C LEU A 198 19.11 11.51 -4.77
N LEU A 199 19.80 12.58 -5.19
CA LEU A 199 20.04 13.75 -4.33
C LEU A 199 18.75 14.37 -3.78
N LEU A 200 17.70 14.38 -4.61
CA LEU A 200 16.39 14.86 -4.20
C LEU A 200 15.68 13.87 -3.26
N ALA A 201 15.76 12.57 -3.56
CA ALA A 201 15.14 11.52 -2.77
C ALA A 201 15.74 11.42 -1.37
N GLU A 202 17.06 11.57 -1.21
CA GLU A 202 17.76 11.59 0.09
C GLU A 202 17.27 12.72 1.00
N LYS A 203 16.96 13.89 0.43
CA LYS A 203 16.40 15.02 1.18
C LYS A 203 14.96 14.79 1.63
N ILE A 204 14.19 14.02 0.85
CA ILE A 204 12.77 13.75 1.12
C ILE A 204 12.59 12.57 2.05
N LEU A 205 13.40 11.53 1.87
CA LEU A 205 13.32 10.27 2.57
C LEU A 205 14.75 9.78 2.89
N PRO A 206 15.32 10.18 4.04
CA PRO A 206 16.70 9.88 4.40
C PRO A 206 17.09 8.39 4.38
N VAL A 207 16.13 7.47 4.52
CA VAL A 207 16.37 6.01 4.44
C VAL A 207 16.90 5.57 3.06
N VAL A 208 16.73 6.40 2.03
CA VAL A 208 17.23 6.12 0.67
C VAL A 208 18.74 5.94 0.64
N THR A 209 19.50 6.72 1.43
CA THR A 209 20.97 6.62 1.47
C THR A 209 21.42 5.27 2.03
N GLU A 210 20.79 4.79 3.11
CA GLU A 210 21.10 3.47 3.69
C GLU A 210 20.86 2.35 2.68
N ILE A 211 19.72 2.40 1.98
CA ILE A 211 19.35 1.39 1.00
C ILE A 211 20.30 1.42 -0.19
N GLN A 212 20.68 2.61 -0.65
CA GLN A 212 21.63 2.75 -1.75
C GLN A 212 22.97 2.08 -1.43
N ILE A 213 23.47 2.25 -0.20
CA ILE A 213 24.70 1.60 0.24
C ILE A 213 24.52 0.08 0.17
N ASN A 214 23.44 -0.46 0.73
CA ASN A 214 23.18 -1.89 0.76
C ASN A 214 23.01 -2.51 -0.65
N VAL A 215 22.34 -1.80 -1.56
CA VAL A 215 22.15 -2.24 -2.96
C VAL A 215 23.47 -2.18 -3.75
N ARG A 216 24.41 -1.30 -3.39
CA ARG A 216 25.72 -1.18 -4.03
C ARG A 216 26.79 -2.11 -3.44
N SER A 217 26.72 -2.43 -2.16
CA SER A 217 27.72 -3.23 -1.45
C SER A 217 27.68 -4.73 -1.74
N GLU A 218 26.62 -5.23 -2.41
CA GLU A 218 26.53 -6.63 -2.86
C GLU A 218 27.12 -6.86 -4.28
N GLN A 219 28.07 -6.01 -4.71
CA GLN A 219 28.92 -6.19 -5.90
C GLN A 219 30.23 -6.90 -5.54
#